data_AF-A0A917TF65-F1
#
_entry.id   AF-A0A917TF65-F1
#
_cell.length_a   1.000
_cell.length_b   1.000
_cell.length_c   1.000
_cell.angle_alpha   90.00
_cell.angle_beta   90.00
_cell.angle_gamma   90.00
#
_symmetry.space_group_name_H-M   'P 1'
#
loop_
_entity.id
_entity.type
_entity.pdbx_description
1 polymer ?
#
loop_
_entity_poly.entity_id
_entity_poly.type
_entity_poly.pdbx_seq_one_letter_code
_entity_poly.pdbx_strand_id
1 'polypeptide(L)'
;MYDDKNVDIGFGMDPDYVGKGYGYNFCSFIINYIRENYAATPIRLSVATFNKRAIHLYEKLGFVKKDKFTSDFAEFITMIKFN
;
A
#
# COMPACT_ATOMS: atom_id res chain seq x y z
N MET A 1 -17.78 8.23 15.65
CA MET A 1 -16.79 8.39 14.56
C MET A 1 -15.55 7.68 15.02
N TYR A 2 -15.23 6.51 14.48
CA TYR A 2 -13.95 5.89 14.76
C TYR A 2 -12.89 6.66 14.00
N ASP A 3 -12.01 7.32 14.74
CA ASP A 3 -10.75 7.86 14.26
C ASP A 3 -9.88 6.66 13.87
N ASP A 4 -10.05 6.20 12.63
CA ASP A 4 -9.24 5.16 12.03
C ASP A 4 -7.84 5.76 11.79
N LYS A 5 -7.08 5.93 12.89
CA LYS A 5 -5.68 6.35 12.87
C LYS A 5 -4.92 5.33 12.05
N ASN A 6 -4.64 5.69 10.80
CA ASN A 6 -3.81 4.92 9.89
C ASN A 6 -2.62 5.79 9.50
N VAL A 7 -1.48 5.16 9.24
CA VAL A 7 -0.41 5.80 8.47
C VAL A 7 -0.72 5.61 7.00
N ASP A 8 -1.08 6.69 6.31
CA ASP A 8 -1.29 6.69 4.87
C ASP A 8 0.04 6.78 4.13
N ILE A 9 0.24 5.90 3.15
CA ILE A 9 1.45 5.88 2.34
C ILE A 9 1.18 5.93 0.84
N GLY A 10 2.05 6.64 0.14
CA GLY A 10 2.13 6.68 -1.31
C GLY A 10 3.58 6.62 -1.77
N PHE A 11 3.86 5.83 -2.80
CA PHE A 11 5.19 5.71 -3.38
C PHE A 11 5.10 5.24 -4.83
N GLY A 12 6.14 5.57 -5.58
CA GLY A 12 6.36 5.10 -6.95
C GLY A 12 7.79 4.60 -7.09
N MET A 13 7.96 3.54 -7.87
CA MET A 13 9.28 3.09 -8.32
C MET A 13 9.43 3.50 -9.77
N ASP A 14 10.63 3.95 -10.12
CA ASP A 14 10.98 4.28 -11.49
C ASP A 14 10.62 3.12 -12.45
N PRO A 15 9.97 3.40 -13.60
CA PRO A 15 9.55 2.38 -14.57
C PRO A 15 10.66 1.42 -15.00
N ASP A 16 11.91 1.86 -15.05
CA ASP A 16 13.04 1.00 -15.46
C ASP A 16 13.38 -0.06 -14.40
N TYR A 17 12.84 0.07 -13.18
CA TYR A 17 13.10 -0.83 -12.06
C TYR A 17 11.88 -1.69 -11.68
N VAL A 18 10.73 -1.49 -12.32
CA VAL A 18 9.55 -2.33 -12.08
C VAL A 18 9.63 -3.66 -12.82
N GLY A 19 8.91 -4.68 -12.34
CA GLY A 19 8.88 -6.02 -12.98
C GLY A 19 10.11 -6.90 -12.71
N LYS A 20 11.14 -6.37 -12.03
CA LYS A 20 12.41 -7.07 -11.74
C LYS A 20 12.51 -7.65 -10.33
N GLY A 21 11.41 -7.66 -9.58
CA GLY A 21 11.36 -8.17 -8.19
C GLY A 21 11.76 -7.17 -7.10
N TYR A 22 12.30 -5.99 -7.45
CA TYR A 22 12.74 -4.98 -6.48
C TYR A 22 11.61 -4.38 -5.62
N GLY A 23 10.37 -4.43 -6.10
CA GLY A 23 9.22 -3.87 -5.38
C GLY A 23 9.00 -4.47 -3.99
N TYR A 24 9.35 -5.75 -3.80
CA TYR A 24 9.22 -6.40 -2.49
C TYR A 24 10.17 -5.79 -1.47
N ASN A 25 11.47 -5.74 -1.77
CA ASN A 25 12.45 -5.20 -0.83
C ASN A 25 12.23 -3.71 -0.57
N PHE A 26 11.91 -2.95 -1.62
CA PHE A 26 11.60 -1.53 -1.51
C PHE A 26 10.41 -1.25 -0.58
N CYS A 27 9.29 -1.95 -0.80
CA CYS A 27 8.09 -1.72 0.01
C CYS A 27 8.26 -2.28 1.44
N SER A 28 8.95 -3.42 1.62
CA SER A 28 9.28 -3.96 2.94
C SER A 28 10.12 -3.00 3.77
N PHE A 29 11.10 -2.34 3.16
CA PHE A 29 11.91 -1.32 3.82
C PHE A 29 11.06 -0.17 4.36
N ILE A 30 10.15 0.37 3.55
CA ILE A 30 9.22 1.44 3.95
C ILE A 30 8.32 0.98 5.10
N ILE A 31 7.74 -0.23 4.99
CA ILE A 31 6.88 -0.79 6.04
C ILE A 31 7.64 -0.94 7.37
N ASN A 32 8.87 -1.43 7.34
CA ASN A 32 9.68 -1.60 8.55
C ASN A 32 10.00 -0.24 9.19
N TYR A 33 10.40 0.75 8.39
CA TYR A 33 10.61 2.11 8.88
C TYR A 33 9.36 2.67 9.58
N ILE A 34 8.18 2.46 8.98
CA ILE A 34 6.93 2.94 9.58
C ILE A 34 6.65 2.22 10.90
N ARG A 35 6.83 0.90 10.96
CA ARG A 35 6.60 0.13 12.20
C ARG A 35 7.54 0.55 13.33
N GLU A 36 8.78 0.90 13.01
CA GLU A 36 9.77 1.37 13.99
C GLU A 36 9.44 2.77 14.53
N ASN A 37 8.84 3.64 13.71
CA ASN A 37 8.60 5.05 14.06
C ASN A 37 7.16 5.35 14.49
N TYR A 38 6.19 4.51 14.12
CA TYR A 38 4.75 4.72 14.33
C TYR A 38 4.13 3.46 14.95
N ALA A 39 4.43 3.22 16.23
CA ALA A 39 3.98 2.04 16.94
C ALA A 39 2.44 1.88 16.91
N ALA A 40 1.99 0.63 16.71
CA ALA A 40 0.59 0.20 16.80
C ALA A 40 -0.41 0.86 15.83
N THR A 41 0.04 1.61 14.82
CA THR A 41 -0.87 2.22 13.82
C THR A 41 -0.92 1.37 12.54
N PRO A 42 -2.10 0.95 12.05
CA PRO A 42 -2.20 0.24 10.77
C PRO A 42 -1.75 1.11 9.60
N ILE A 43 -1.25 0.47 8.54
CA ILE A 43 -0.75 1.14 7.34
C ILE A 43 -1.82 1.07 6.25
N ARG A 44 -2.16 2.20 5.64
CA ARG A 44 -3.17 2.29 4.58
C ARG A 44 -2.58 2.84 3.29
N LEU A 45 -3.04 2.31 2.17
CA LEU A 45 -2.73 2.82 0.83
C LEU A 45 -3.96 2.73 -0.08
N SER A 46 -3.96 3.54 -1.13
CA SER A 46 -4.93 3.43 -2.23
C SER A 46 -4.21 3.08 -3.53
N VAL A 47 -4.74 2.13 -4.28
CA VAL A 47 -4.14 1.64 -5.53
C VAL A 47 -5.20 1.55 -6.62
N ALA A 48 -4.88 2.06 -7.81
CA ALA A 48 -5.78 1.99 -8.96
C ALA A 48 -6.05 0.53 -9.34
N THR A 49 -7.30 0.18 -9.66
CA THR A 49 -7.73 -1.22 -9.81
C THR A 49 -7.10 -1.91 -11.02
N PHE A 50 -6.62 -1.15 -11.99
CA PHE A 50 -5.84 -1.65 -13.13
C PHE A 50 -4.40 -2.04 -12.77
N ASN A 51 -3.84 -1.54 -11.65
CA ASN A 51 -2.45 -1.82 -11.26
C ASN A 51 -2.33 -3.18 -10.55
N LYS A 52 -2.61 -4.26 -11.27
CA LYS A 52 -2.60 -5.64 -10.74
C LYS A 52 -1.26 -6.04 -10.13
N ARG A 53 -0.15 -5.52 -10.69
CA ARG A 53 1.21 -5.74 -10.18
C ARG A 53 1.38 -5.21 -8.75
N ALA A 54 0.95 -3.97 -8.50
CA ALA A 54 1.03 -3.37 -7.17
C ALA A 54 0.09 -4.07 -6.18
N ILE A 55 -1.13 -4.38 -6.61
CA ILE A 55 -2.10 -5.11 -5.77
C ILE A 55 -1.52 -6.45 -5.30
N HIS A 56 -0.96 -7.24 -6.22
CA HIS A 56 -0.34 -8.53 -5.88
C HIS A 56 0.85 -8.38 -4.93
N LEU A 57 1.68 -7.35 -5.14
CA LEU A 57 2.78 -7.03 -4.23
C LEU A 57 2.26 -6.71 -2.81
N TYR A 58 1.21 -5.90 -2.69
CA TYR A 58 0.65 -5.51 -1.40
C TYR A 58 -0.02 -6.70 -0.69
N GLU A 59 -0.73 -7.56 -1.41
CA GLU A 59 -1.26 -8.83 -0.87
C GLU A 59 -0.12 -9.70 -0.31
N LYS A 60 0.99 -9.83 -1.05
CA LYS A 60 2.18 -10.59 -0.60
C LYS A 60 2.83 -9.99 0.66
N LEU A 61 2.70 -8.67 0.86
CA LEU A 61 3.20 -7.96 2.04
C LEU A 61 2.19 -7.95 3.20
N GLY A 62 1.04 -8.61 3.04
CA GLY A 62 0.01 -8.76 4.07
C GLY A 62 -0.95 -7.59 4.18
N PHE A 63 -1.08 -6.76 3.14
CA PHE A 63 -2.21 -5.85 3.03
C PHE A 63 -3.46 -6.61 2.62
N VAL A 64 -4.60 -6.19 3.16
CA VAL A 64 -5.93 -6.70 2.80
C VAL A 64 -6.76 -5.60 2.16
N LYS A 65 -7.59 -5.94 1.17
CA LYS A 65 -8.52 -5.00 0.53
C LYS A 65 -9.62 -4.65 1.53
N LYS A 66 -9.89 -3.35 1.71
CA LYS A 66 -10.86 -2.86 2.69
C LYS A 66 -12.03 -2.12 2.07
N ASP A 67 -11.76 -1.29 1.07
CA ASP A 67 -12.79 -0.47 0.41
C ASP A 67 -12.44 -0.20 -1.05
N LYS A 68 -13.40 0.35 -1.79
CA LYS A 68 -13.23 0.84 -3.16
C LYS A 68 -13.89 2.19 -3.34
N PHE A 69 -13.28 3.04 -4.15
CA PHE A 69 -13.86 4.32 -4.52
C PHE A 69 -13.47 4.69 -5.95
N THR A 70 -14.28 5.54 -6.57
CA THR A 70 -14.03 6.07 -7.90
C THR A 70 -13.65 7.54 -7.79
N SER A 71 -12.64 7.93 -8.56
CA SER A 71 -12.30 9.33 -8.83
C SER A 71 -12.53 9.62 -10.32
N ASP A 72 -12.39 10.88 -10.73
CA ASP A 72 -12.49 11.28 -12.13
C ASP A 72 -11.48 10.56 -13.06
N PHE A 73 -10.40 10.01 -12.48
CA PHE A 73 -9.31 9.38 -13.24
C PHE A 73 -9.40 7.86 -13.31
N ALA A 74 -9.83 7.21 -12.22
CA ALA A 74 -9.86 5.76 -12.11
C ALA A 74 -10.66 5.27 -10.88
N GLU A 75 -10.95 3.97 -10.88
CA GLU A 75 -11.39 3.21 -9.71
C GLU A 75 -10.16 2.79 -8.88
N PHE A 76 -10.25 2.94 -7.57
CA PHE A 76 -9.20 2.63 -6.60
C PHE A 76 -9.68 1.61 -5.57
N ILE A 77 -8.72 0.87 -5.02
CA ILE A 77 -8.90 -0.01 -3.86
C ILE A 77 -8.11 0.59 -2.71
N THR A 78 -8.75 0.75 -1.56
CA THR A 78 -8.05 1.01 -0.30
C THR A 78 -7.63 -0.32 0.31
N MET A 79 -6.34 -0.46 0.62
CA MET A 79 -5.78 -1.65 1.26
C MET A 79 -5.15 -1.28 2.59
N ILE A 80 -5.29 -2.15 3.59
CA ILE A 80 -4.78 -1.93 4.96
C ILE A 80 -3.91 -3.09 5.38
N LYS A 81 -2.77 -2.80 6.02
CA LYS A 81 -1.93 -3.75 6.73
C LYS A 81 -2.04 -3.47 8.23
N PHE A 82 -2.57 -4.42 8.97
CA PHE A 82 -2.59 -4.39 10.43
C PHE A 82 -1.20 -4.78 10.98
N ASN A 83 -0.88 -4.32 12.20
CA ASN A 83 0.39 -4.59 12.86
C ASN A 83 0.61 -6.06 13.22
#